data_AF-A0A9P3ZBA3-F1
#
_entry.id   AF-A0A9P3ZBA3-F1
#
_cell.length_a   1.000
_cell.length_b   1.000
_cell.length_c   1.000
_cell.angle_alpha   90.00
_cell.angle_beta   90.00
_cell.angle_gamma   90.00
#
_symmetry.space_group_name_H-M   'P 1'
#
loop_
_entity.id
_entity.type
_entity.pdbx_description
1 polymer ?
#
loop_
_entity_poly.entity_id
_entity_poly.type
_entity_poly.pdbx_seq_one_letter_code
_entity_poly.pdbx_strand_id
1 'polypeptide(L)' 'MKTSNEVPSNGRAIPMRNSRTGAAWLVSFDYRESMYWHEPQGNLRHIRRPYASRTIEPNLVPAGTH' A
#
# COMPACT_ATOMS: atom_id res chain seq x y z
N MET A 1 -1.83 -22.45 -0.89
CA MET A 1 -2.42 -21.12 -1.15
C MET A 1 -1.29 -20.19 -1.54
N LYS A 2 -1.22 -19.73 -2.80
CA LYS A 2 -0.23 -18.72 -3.19
C LYS A 2 -0.70 -17.40 -2.59
N THR A 3 -0.13 -16.99 -1.48
CA THR A 3 -0.09 -15.57 -1.10
C THR A 3 0.79 -14.90 -2.15
N SER A 4 0.18 -14.53 -3.28
CA SER A 4 0.76 -13.55 -4.18
C SER A 4 1.09 -12.35 -3.32
N ASN A 5 2.39 -12.15 -3.01
CA ASN A 5 2.84 -10.92 -2.37
C ASN A 5 2.33 -9.78 -3.24
N GLU A 6 1.26 -9.14 -2.78
CA GLU A 6 0.52 -8.13 -3.56
C GLU A 6 1.39 -6.91 -3.84
N VAL A 7 2.49 -6.75 -3.09
CA VAL A 7 3.54 -5.77 -3.33
C VAL A 7 4.83 -6.53 -3.63
N PRO A 8 5.52 -6.25 -4.75
CA PRO A 8 6.71 -6.98 -5.15
C PRO A 8 7.91 -6.45 -4.37
N SER A 9 8.85 -7.34 -4.06
CA SER A 9 10.07 -7.01 -3.31
C SER A 9 11.10 -6.20 -4.09
N ASN A 10 10.82 -5.84 -5.35
CA ASN A 10 11.70 -5.08 -6.23
C ASN A 10 11.58 -3.56 -6.07
N GLY A 11 10.85 -3.09 -5.04
CA GLY A 11 10.66 -1.67 -4.77
C GLY A 11 9.62 -0.98 -5.65
N ARG A 12 8.96 -1.69 -6.56
CA ARG A 12 7.89 -1.10 -7.37
C ARG A 12 6.68 -0.79 -6.50
N ALA A 13 6.23 0.46 -6.57
CA ALA A 13 4.99 0.89 -5.94
C ALA A 13 3.77 0.29 -6.67
N ILE A 14 2.81 -0.20 -5.91
CA ILE A 14 1.55 -0.74 -6.40
C ILE A 14 0.37 0.09 -5.88
N PRO A 15 -0.61 0.41 -6.75
CA PRO A 15 -1.81 1.10 -6.33
C PRO A 15 -2.69 0.18 -5.48
N MET A 16 -2.96 0.65 -4.26
CA MET A 16 -3.87 0.05 -3.30
C MET A 16 -4.99 1.03 -2.95
N ARG A 17 -6.05 0.49 -2.37
CA ARG A 17 -7.21 1.24 -1.90
C ARG A 17 -7.59 0.74 -0.51
N ASN A 18 -7.85 1.67 0.41
CA ASN A 18 -8.39 1.33 1.71
C ASN A 18 -9.87 0.94 1.55
N SER A 19 -10.22 -0.31 1.82
CA SER A 19 -11.59 -0.84 1.67
C SER A 19 -12.61 -0.15 2.58
N ARG A 20 -12.18 0.36 3.74
CA ARG A 20 -13.04 1.01 4.72
C ARG A 20 -13.31 2.48 4.42
N THR A 21 -12.29 3.22 3.98
CA THR A 21 -12.38 4.68 3.76
C THR A 21 -12.44 5.08 2.29
N GLY A 22 -12.16 4.14 1.38
CA GLY A 22 -12.05 4.39 -0.05
C GLY A 22 -10.79 5.13 -0.49
N ALA A 23 -9.90 5.47 0.44
CA ALA A 23 -8.69 6.24 0.16
C ALA A 23 -7.71 5.47 -0.73
N ALA A 24 -7.13 6.15 -1.72
CA ALA A 24 -6.12 5.57 -2.60
C ALA A 24 -4.73 5.68 -1.96
N TRP A 25 -3.90 4.65 -2.17
CA TRP A 25 -2.55 4.54 -1.62
C TRP A 25 -1.62 3.96 -2.69
N LEU A 26 -0.36 4.37 -2.69
CA LEU A 26 0.73 3.64 -3.31
C LEU A 26 1.49 2.91 -2.21
N VAL A 27 1.77 1.63 -2.42
CA VAL A 27 2.56 0.83 -1.49
C VAL A 27 3.74 0.23 -2.22
N SER A 28 4.95 0.48 -1.73
CA SER A 28 6.19 -0.13 -2.21
C SER A 28 6.90 -0.87 -1.08
N PHE A 29 7.79 -1.80 -1.42
CA PHE A 29 8.62 -2.50 -0.45
C PHE A 29 10.05 -1.96 -0.50
N ASP A 30 10.52 -1.37 0.60
CA ASP A 30 11.92 -1.02 0.79
C ASP A 30 12.69 -2.25 1.27
N TYR A 31 13.56 -2.78 0.40
CA TYR A 31 14.39 -3.94 0.69
C TYR A 31 15.52 -3.64 1.68
N ARG A 32 15.95 -2.38 1.82
CA ARG A 32 17.04 -1.99 2.73
C ARG A 32 16.58 -2.04 4.17
N GLU A 33 15.38 -1.53 4.42
CA GLU A 33 14.77 -1.50 5.75
C GLU A 33 13.83 -2.69 6.00
N SER A 34 13.54 -3.48 4.96
CA SER A 34 12.54 -4.56 4.99
C SER A 34 11.18 -4.06 5.46
N MET A 35 10.75 -2.90 4.96
CA MET A 35 9.49 -2.24 5.33
C MET A 35 8.67 -1.88 4.10
N TYR A 36 7.36 -1.80 4.28
CA TYR A 36 6.43 -1.27 3.30
C TYR A 36 6.30 0.23 3.49
N TRP A 37 6.50 0.98 2.41
CA TRP A 37 6.25 2.41 2.37
C TRP A 37 4.84 2.67 1.86
N HIS A 38 4.05 3.41 2.64
CA HIS A 38 2.67 3.73 2.33
C HIS A 38 2.55 5.22 2.01
N GLU A 39 2.18 5.53 0.77
CA GLU A 39 2.02 6.90 0.29
C GLU A 39 0.57 7.17 -0.11
N PRO A 40 -0.13 8.11 0.56
CA PRO A 40 -1.51 8.46 0.22
C PRO A 40 -1.56 9.11 -1.17
N GLN A 41 -2.57 8.77 -1.97
CA GLN A 41 -2.76 9.35 -3.31
C GLN A 41 -4.00 10.25 -3.36
N GLY A 42 -3.84 11.39 -4.03
CA GLY A 42 -4.91 12.36 -4.26
C GLY A 42 -5.12 13.33 -3.10
N ASN A 43 -6.14 14.19 -3.25
CA ASN A 43 -6.40 15.31 -2.36
C ASN A 43 -7.59 15.01 -1.43
N LEU A 44 -7.47 13.94 -0.64
CA LEU A 44 -8.51 13.56 0.30
C LEU A 44 -8.36 14.40 1.57
N ARG A 45 -9.43 15.08 2.00
CA ARG A 45 -9.47 15.91 3.23
C ARG A 45 -9.06 15.18 4.53
N HIS A 46 -8.76 13.89 4.46
CA HIS A 46 -8.32 13.02 5.55
C HIS A 46 -6.95 12.36 5.29
N ILE A 47 -6.06 12.97 4.48
CA ILE A 47 -4.72 12.43 4.18
C ILE A 47 -3.97 12.13 5.48
N ARG A 48 -3.74 10.84 5.72
CA ARG A 48 -2.73 10.35 6.67
C ARG A 48 -1.37 10.56 6.01
N ARG A 49 -0.42 11.15 6.74
CA ARG A 49 0.96 11.34 6.27
C ARG A 49 1.54 10.02 5.74
N PRO A 50 2.47 10.05 4.77
CA PRO A 50 3.22 8.87 4.39
C PRO A 50 3.84 8.20 5.62
N TYR A 51 3.87 6.87 5.64
CA TYR A 51 4.44 6.11 6.76
C TYR A 51 5.05 4.80 6.30
N ALA A 52 6.02 4.31 7.07
CA ALA A 52 6.58 2.98 6.92
C ALA A 52 5.91 1.99 7.88
N SER A 53 5.70 0.76 7.45
CA SER A 53 5.20 -0.33 8.28
C SER A 53 5.88 -1.65 7.92
N ARG A 54 6.03 -2.55 8.88
CA ARG A 54 6.53 -3.92 8.61
C ARG A 54 5.51 -4.79 7.89
N THR A 55 4.25 -4.39 7.89
CA THR A 55 3.14 -5.12 7.27
C THR A 55 2.23 -4.17 6.51
N ILE A 56 1.66 -4.65 5.41
CA ILE A 56 0.60 -3.93 4.71
C ILE A 56 -0.64 -3.89 5.62
N GLU A 57 -1.28 -2.72 5.78
CA GLU A 57 -2.51 -2.63 6.57
C GLU A 57 -3.58 -3.60 6.03
N PRO A 58 -4.32 -4.32 6.89
CA PRO A 58 -5.28 -5.34 6.46
C PRO A 58 -6.47 -4.77 5.67
N ASN A 59 -6.69 -3.46 5.75
CA ASN A 59 -7.75 -2.78 4.99
C ASN A 59 -7.25 -2.26 3.63
N LEU A 60 -5.95 -2.35 3.32
CA LEU A 60 -5.42 -2.00 2.01
C LEU A 60 -5.55 -3.19 1.07
N VAL A 61 -6.30 -3.00 -0.01
CA VAL A 61 -6.51 -4.01 -1.05
C VAL A 61 -5.99 -3.48 -2.39
N PRO A 62 -5.53 -4.33 -3.32
CA PRO A 62 -5.12 -3.90 -4.65
C PRO A 62 -6.24 -3.11 -5.35
N ALA A 63 -5.91 -1.95 -5.92
CA ALA A 63 -6.91 -1.07 -6.54
C ALA A 63 -7.45 -1.60 -7.89
N GLY A 64 -7.08 -2.82 -8.31
CA GLY A 64 -7.37 -3.37 -9.63
C GLY A 64 -7.45 -4.90 -9.70
N THR A 65 -8.39 -5.51 -8.97
CA THR A 65 -8.89 -6.85 -9.33
C THR A 65 -10.37 -6.76 -9.65
N HIS A 66 -10.68 -6.73 -10.96
CA HIS A 66 -12.00 -6.97 -11.53
C HIS A 66 -11.81 -7.81 -12.79
#